data_AF-A0A950LG67-F1
#
_entry.id   AF-A0A950LG67-F1
#
_cell.length_a   1.000
_cell.length_b   1.000
_cell.length_c   1.000
_cell.angle_alpha   90.00
_cell.angle_beta   90.00
_cell.angle_gamma   90.00
#
_symmetry.space_group_name_H-M   'P 1'
#
loop_
_entity.id
_entity.type
_entity.pdbx_description
1 polymer ?
#
loop_
_entity_poly.entity_id
_entity_poly.type
_entity_poly.pdbx_seq_one_letter_code
_entity_poly.pdbx_strand_id
1 'polypeptide(L)'
;APVMTNHTVVDIVQQSGSDPNFQGRPRDILEFMIMGDGQAATYDKGFYNISVRRTSEDIARAGTAPIAPDPDHPGAPDLAHRKKSPFANPLDDYQPFPLSYTALAGLAAQHKLPPDVLRFIQLDPNTLEPAPVLGRQNIHGNFKAPNLRNVKYTGPYFHNGDSATLRQVVEFYTRGGNFPNTNFHDLDVDIFGIPGLRFPEFVPSAKENIQDLVNFLSHGLTDERVVYEREPFDHPQLFVPNGAPDHDPNADAMLEVPAVGKFGRTTPISTFLDLDPQTP
;
A
#
# COMPACT_ATOMS: atom_id res chain seq x y z
N ALA A 1 15.88 -23.72 4.65
CA ALA A 1 14.66 -23.39 3.89
C ALA A 1 14.50 -21.88 3.88
N PRO A 2 14.17 -21.22 2.77
CA PRO A 2 14.00 -19.77 2.80
C PRO A 2 12.81 -19.42 3.69
N VAL A 3 13.11 -18.77 4.83
CA VAL A 3 12.11 -18.14 5.69
C VAL A 3 11.71 -16.86 4.98
N MET A 4 10.56 -16.88 4.33
CA MET A 4 10.06 -15.76 3.54
C MET A 4 9.12 -14.96 4.43
N THR A 5 9.65 -13.94 5.09
CA THR A 5 8.83 -12.92 5.76
C THR A 5 7.90 -12.27 4.74
N ASN A 6 6.67 -11.92 5.12
CA ASN A 6 5.63 -11.26 4.30
C ASN A 6 6.01 -9.91 3.69
N HIS A 7 7.28 -9.54 3.72
CA HIS A 7 7.79 -8.44 2.95
C HIS A 7 8.12 -8.94 1.56
N THR A 8 7.79 -8.15 0.53
CA THR A 8 8.70 -8.08 -0.60
C THR A 8 10.08 -7.85 0.02
N VAL A 9 10.90 -8.90 0.08
CA VAL A 9 12.32 -8.68 0.20
C VAL A 9 12.59 -7.79 -0.99
N VAL A 10 13.03 -6.56 -0.74
CA VAL A 10 13.72 -5.81 -1.77
C VAL A 10 15.06 -6.56 -1.91
N ASP A 11 15.00 -7.78 -2.43
CA ASP A 11 16.16 -8.49 -2.92
C ASP A 11 16.43 -7.74 -4.20
N ILE A 12 17.23 -6.68 -4.04
CA ILE A 12 17.77 -5.89 -5.11
C ILE A 12 18.81 -6.77 -5.82
N VAL A 13 18.35 -7.89 -6.40
CA VAL A 13 19.14 -8.64 -7.36
C VAL A 13 19.20 -7.75 -8.59
N GLN A 14 20.42 -7.33 -8.90
CA GLN A 14 20.85 -6.64 -10.11
C GLN A 14 20.24 -7.32 -11.35
N GLN A 15 19.03 -6.97 -11.76
CA GLN A 15 18.57 -7.27 -13.11
C GLN A 15 19.07 -6.16 -14.02
N SER A 16 20.01 -6.53 -14.89
CA SER A 16 20.78 -5.69 -15.80
C SER A 16 19.96 -5.30 -17.05
N GLY A 17 18.83 -4.63 -16.85
CA GLY A 17 18.02 -4.09 -17.94
C GLY A 17 17.60 -2.67 -17.63
N SER A 18 18.18 -1.69 -18.31
CA SER A 18 17.73 -0.29 -18.27
C SER A 18 16.42 -0.14 -19.04
N ASP A 19 15.46 0.58 -18.46
CA ASP A 19 14.32 1.14 -19.20
C ASP A 19 14.88 1.99 -20.36
N PRO A 20 14.43 1.83 -21.61
CA PRO A 20 14.88 2.63 -22.75
C PRO A 20 14.64 4.15 -22.58
N ASN A 21 13.74 4.56 -21.68
CA ASN A 21 13.55 5.98 -21.31
C ASN A 21 14.60 6.49 -20.31
N PHE A 22 15.34 5.58 -19.66
CA PHE A 22 16.36 5.88 -18.66
C PHE A 22 17.66 5.14 -18.98
N GLN A 23 18.43 5.74 -19.88
CA GLN A 23 19.76 5.25 -20.26
C GLN A 23 20.72 5.24 -19.05
N GLY A 24 20.87 4.10 -18.40
CA GLY A 24 22.03 3.79 -17.55
C GLY A 24 22.08 4.42 -16.16
N ARG A 25 20.97 4.89 -15.60
CA ARG A 25 20.93 5.34 -14.19
C ARG A 25 20.61 4.16 -13.25
N PRO A 26 21.32 3.98 -12.12
CA PRO A 26 21.02 2.90 -11.19
C PRO A 26 19.69 3.16 -10.47
N ARG A 27 18.63 2.45 -10.84
CA ARG A 27 17.39 2.21 -10.06
C ARG A 27 16.55 3.45 -9.76
N ASP A 28 15.81 3.95 -10.75
CA ASP A 28 14.94 5.11 -10.54
C ASP A 28 13.85 4.82 -9.49
N ILE A 29 13.89 5.59 -8.39
CA ILE A 29 12.89 5.57 -7.30
C ILE A 29 11.60 6.30 -7.72
N LEU A 30 11.65 7.02 -8.84
CA LEU A 30 10.53 7.76 -9.42
C LEU A 30 10.12 7.13 -10.77
N GLU A 31 8.82 7.10 -11.05
CA GLU A 31 8.25 6.66 -12.33
C GLU A 31 7.30 7.73 -12.89
N PHE A 32 6.99 7.63 -14.19
CA PHE A 32 6.07 8.51 -14.89
C PHE A 32 4.90 7.75 -15.48
N MET A 33 3.73 8.40 -15.53
CA MET A 33 2.52 7.85 -16.14
C MET A 33 1.70 8.96 -16.77
N ILE A 34 1.00 8.62 -17.86
CA ILE A 34 0.00 9.50 -18.47
C ILE A 34 -1.34 9.25 -17.78
N MET A 35 -1.97 10.33 -17.35
CA MET A 35 -3.23 10.29 -16.62
C MET A 35 -4.42 10.39 -17.57
N GLY A 36 -5.64 10.22 -17.05
CA GLY A 36 -6.88 10.27 -17.82
C GLY A 36 -7.14 11.61 -18.52
N ASP A 37 -6.52 12.70 -18.03
CA ASP A 37 -6.55 14.03 -18.68
C ASP A 37 -5.44 14.25 -19.72
N GLY A 38 -4.61 13.22 -19.99
CA GLY A 38 -3.51 13.25 -20.94
C GLY A 38 -2.23 13.92 -20.43
N GLN A 39 -2.21 14.41 -19.18
CA GLN A 39 -1.02 15.00 -18.59
C GLN A 39 -0.11 13.94 -17.99
N ALA A 40 1.20 14.22 -17.99
CA ALA A 40 2.18 13.37 -17.31
C ALA A 40 2.20 13.66 -15.79
N ALA A 41 2.35 12.60 -15.00
CA ALA A 41 2.56 12.68 -13.56
C ALA A 41 3.79 11.87 -13.12
N THR A 42 4.52 12.38 -12.13
CA THR A 42 5.61 11.68 -11.43
C THR A 42 5.11 11.10 -10.11
N TYR A 43 5.54 9.90 -9.74
CA TYR A 43 5.22 9.26 -8.47
C TYR A 43 6.36 8.35 -7.96
N ASP A 44 6.25 7.95 -6.69
CA ASP A 44 7.18 7.00 -6.05
C ASP A 44 6.99 5.60 -6.67
N LYS A 45 8.04 5.06 -7.28
CA LYS A 45 8.03 3.71 -7.87
C LYS A 45 7.51 2.67 -6.87
N GLY A 46 6.60 1.82 -7.35
CA GLY A 46 5.96 0.80 -6.52
C GLY A 46 4.80 1.29 -5.65
N PHE A 47 4.47 2.59 -5.68
CA PHE A 47 3.28 3.17 -5.06
C PHE A 47 2.41 3.83 -6.13
N TYR A 48 1.16 3.36 -6.26
CA TYR A 48 0.28 3.78 -7.33
C TYR A 48 -1.01 4.34 -6.76
N ASN A 49 -1.38 5.55 -7.19
CA ASN A 49 -2.76 6.01 -7.09
C ASN A 49 -3.38 5.91 -8.49
N ILE A 50 -4.06 4.78 -8.73
CA ILE A 50 -4.88 4.59 -9.94
C ILE A 50 -6.26 5.26 -9.80
N SER A 51 -6.51 5.94 -8.68
CA SER A 51 -7.67 6.78 -8.40
C SER A 51 -9.01 6.11 -8.66
N VAL A 52 -9.10 4.84 -8.27
CA VAL A 52 -10.34 4.06 -8.26
C VAL A 52 -11.16 4.26 -6.98
N ARG A 53 -10.57 4.92 -5.96
CA ARG A 53 -11.16 5.37 -4.68
C ARG A 53 -10.86 6.85 -4.44
N ARG A 54 -11.65 7.54 -3.62
CA ARG A 54 -11.42 8.97 -3.33
C ARG A 54 -10.12 9.18 -2.56
N THR A 55 -9.22 9.95 -3.16
CA THR A 55 -7.95 10.35 -2.56
C THR A 55 -8.10 11.11 -1.23
N SER A 56 -9.24 11.76 -1.00
CA SER A 56 -9.53 12.46 0.25
C SER A 56 -9.78 11.54 1.45
N GLU A 57 -10.04 10.24 1.23
CA GLU A 57 -10.30 9.29 2.31
C GLU A 57 -9.00 8.80 2.97
N ASP A 58 -7.88 8.81 2.24
CA ASP A 58 -6.57 8.45 2.77
C ASP A 58 -5.44 9.06 1.91
N ILE A 59 -4.57 9.83 2.55
CA ILE A 59 -3.50 10.57 1.89
C ILE A 59 -2.25 9.72 1.61
N ALA A 60 -2.12 8.53 2.23
CA ALA A 60 -1.00 7.61 2.06
C ALA A 60 0.38 8.29 2.17
N ARG A 61 1.21 8.23 1.11
CA ARG A 61 2.58 8.80 1.12
C ARG A 61 2.60 10.33 0.99
N ALA A 62 1.47 10.98 0.73
CA ALA A 62 1.38 12.44 0.78
C ALA A 62 1.38 13.00 2.22
N GLY A 63 1.44 12.13 3.23
CA GLY A 63 1.69 12.55 4.60
C GLY A 63 3.03 13.27 4.77
N THR A 64 3.19 13.87 5.94
CA THR A 64 4.42 14.56 6.34
C THR A 64 4.96 13.96 7.64
N ALA A 65 6.23 14.21 7.93
CA ALA A 65 6.88 13.71 9.13
C ALA A 65 6.15 14.21 10.39
N PRO A 66 6.06 13.37 11.45
CA PRO A 66 5.27 13.71 12.63
C PRO A 66 5.90 14.90 13.35
N ILE A 67 5.11 15.97 13.49
CA ILE A 67 5.40 17.06 14.41
C ILE A 67 4.32 17.03 15.47
N ALA A 68 4.73 16.79 16.71
CA ALA A 68 3.81 16.79 17.84
C ALA A 68 3.09 18.16 17.93
N PRO A 69 1.74 18.17 18.04
CA PRO A 69 1.03 19.39 18.40
C PRO A 69 1.48 19.86 19.79
N ASP A 70 1.42 21.16 20.02
CA ASP A 70 1.59 21.71 21.37
C ASP A 70 0.41 21.24 22.25
N PRO A 71 0.65 20.58 23.39
CA PRO A 71 -0.43 20.17 24.30
C PRO A 71 -1.32 21.34 24.76
N ASP A 72 -0.75 22.54 24.84
CA ASP A 72 -1.46 23.77 25.24
C ASP A 72 -2.18 24.44 24.05
N HIS A 73 -1.81 24.07 22.82
CA HIS A 73 -2.38 24.59 21.57
C HIS A 73 -2.55 23.46 20.53
N PRO A 74 -3.65 22.69 20.58
CA PRO A 74 -3.83 21.46 19.77
C PRO A 74 -4.01 21.69 18.26
N GLY A 75 -3.78 22.91 17.76
CA GLY A 75 -3.74 23.21 16.34
C GLY A 75 -2.45 22.72 15.66
N ALA A 76 -2.27 23.07 14.38
CA ALA A 76 -1.00 22.80 13.70
C ALA A 76 0.16 23.42 14.51
N PRO A 77 1.26 22.68 14.74
CA PRO A 77 2.34 23.14 15.60
C PRO A 77 2.83 24.50 15.12
N ASP A 78 2.88 25.48 16.04
CA ASP A 78 3.30 26.82 15.68
C ASP A 78 4.76 26.82 15.19
N LEU A 79 5.18 27.94 14.60
CA LEU A 79 6.54 28.05 14.06
C LEU A 79 7.61 27.87 15.16
N ALA A 80 7.34 28.26 16.40
CA ALA A 80 8.30 28.15 17.51
C ALA A 80 8.53 26.68 17.90
N HIS A 81 7.48 25.86 17.87
CA HIS A 81 7.56 24.42 18.08
C HIS A 81 8.24 23.71 16.92
N ARG A 82 7.87 24.04 15.67
CA ARG A 82 8.47 23.43 14.48
C ARG A 82 9.98 23.66 14.41
N LYS A 83 10.46 24.84 14.81
CA LYS A 83 11.91 25.16 14.89
C LYS A 83 12.73 24.24 15.80
N LYS A 84 12.09 23.59 16.78
CA LYS A 84 12.74 22.65 17.70
C LYS A 84 12.68 21.21 17.21
N SER A 85 11.84 20.92 16.20
CA SER A 85 11.63 19.57 15.69
C SER A 85 12.73 19.16 14.71
N PRO A 86 13.35 17.98 14.86
CA PRO A 86 14.26 17.43 13.86
C PRO A 86 13.53 16.97 12.58
N PHE A 87 12.19 16.92 12.61
CA PHE A 87 11.35 16.52 11.50
C PHE A 87 10.82 17.70 10.67
N ALA A 88 11.20 18.93 11.04
CA ALA A 88 10.89 20.15 10.31
C ALA A 88 12.07 20.55 9.41
N ASN A 89 11.76 21.06 8.22
CA ASN A 89 12.73 21.47 7.24
C ASN A 89 13.20 22.91 7.48
N PRO A 90 14.43 23.15 7.99
CA PRO A 90 14.91 24.51 8.27
C PRO A 90 15.11 25.35 7.00
N LEU A 91 15.14 24.73 5.81
CA LEU A 91 15.31 25.39 4.52
C LEU A 91 13.98 25.67 3.79
N ASP A 92 12.85 25.28 4.39
CA ASP A 92 11.51 25.48 3.82
C ASP A 92 10.54 25.90 4.94
N ASP A 93 10.81 27.06 5.55
CA ASP A 93 9.97 27.68 6.59
C ASP A 93 9.57 26.74 7.74
N TYR A 94 10.44 25.77 8.07
CA TYR A 94 10.20 24.75 9.09
C TYR A 94 8.91 23.94 8.83
N GLN A 95 8.52 23.77 7.57
CA GLN A 95 7.48 22.81 7.20
C GLN A 95 7.97 21.37 7.46
N PRO A 96 7.11 20.46 7.93
CA PRO A 96 7.51 19.06 8.09
C PRO A 96 7.95 18.43 6.76
N PHE A 97 8.96 17.57 6.81
CA PHE A 97 9.42 16.86 5.61
C PHE A 97 8.31 15.98 5.03
N PRO A 98 8.09 15.97 3.70
CA PRO A 98 7.15 15.04 3.08
C PRO A 98 7.66 13.60 3.15
N LEU A 99 6.73 12.64 3.19
CA LEU A 99 7.07 11.21 3.23
C LEU A 99 7.33 10.61 1.84
N SER A 100 6.80 11.23 0.77
CA SER A 100 7.01 10.81 -0.61
C SER A 100 8.39 11.23 -1.14
N TYR A 101 9.04 10.32 -1.89
CA TYR A 101 10.28 10.59 -2.60
C TYR A 101 10.09 11.64 -3.70
N THR A 102 8.97 11.61 -4.41
CA THR A 102 8.62 12.60 -5.44
C THR A 102 8.57 14.01 -4.85
N ALA A 103 7.93 14.17 -3.69
CA ALA A 103 7.84 15.45 -3.01
C ALA A 103 9.22 15.91 -2.50
N LEU A 104 10.02 15.02 -1.92
CA LEU A 104 11.39 15.31 -1.52
C LEU A 104 12.28 15.69 -2.72
N ALA A 105 12.18 15.01 -3.86
CA ALA A 105 12.92 15.34 -5.07
C ALA A 105 12.55 16.74 -5.59
N GLY A 106 11.28 17.14 -5.49
CA GLY A 106 10.83 18.49 -5.79
C GLY A 106 11.47 19.56 -4.90
N LEU A 107 11.61 19.29 -3.60
CA LEU A 107 12.33 20.18 -2.67
C LEU A 107 13.84 20.20 -2.95
N ALA A 108 14.43 19.04 -3.29
CA ALA A 108 15.84 18.94 -3.64
C ALA A 108 16.19 19.79 -4.86
N ALA A 109 15.35 19.76 -5.90
CA ALA A 109 15.52 20.57 -7.12
C ALA A 109 15.42 22.09 -6.87
N GLN A 110 14.84 22.49 -5.74
CA GLN A 110 14.77 23.88 -5.29
C GLN A 110 15.88 24.22 -4.28
N HIS A 111 16.82 23.30 -4.04
CA HIS A 111 17.86 23.39 -2.99
C HIS A 111 17.29 23.61 -1.58
N LYS A 112 16.08 23.10 -1.31
CA LYS A 112 15.36 23.22 -0.04
C LYS A 112 15.53 22.01 0.87
N LEU A 113 16.48 21.11 0.61
CA LEU A 113 16.74 19.98 1.51
C LEU A 113 18.10 20.12 2.19
N PRO A 114 18.18 19.94 3.53
CA PRO A 114 19.46 19.81 4.22
C PRO A 114 20.25 18.61 3.69
N PRO A 115 21.60 18.61 3.76
CA PRO A 115 22.43 17.50 3.31
C PRO A 115 22.05 16.14 3.90
N ASP A 116 21.62 16.14 5.17
CA ASP A 116 21.18 14.95 5.89
C ASP A 116 19.89 14.33 5.36
N VAL A 117 19.06 15.11 4.67
CA VAL A 117 17.84 14.60 4.02
C VAL A 117 18.11 14.30 2.55
N LEU A 118 18.94 15.13 1.91
CA LEU A 118 19.32 14.99 0.50
C LEU A 118 19.93 13.61 0.20
N ARG A 119 20.67 13.01 1.14
CA ARG A 119 21.26 11.66 0.98
C ARG A 119 20.23 10.54 0.74
N PHE A 120 18.97 10.76 1.09
CA PHE A 120 17.90 9.79 0.85
C PHE A 120 17.27 9.91 -0.54
N ILE A 121 17.64 10.96 -1.28
CA ILE A 121 17.21 11.15 -2.67
C ILE A 121 18.31 10.66 -3.58
N GLN A 122 17.90 9.92 -4.61
CA GLN A 122 18.80 9.50 -5.66
C GLN A 122 19.23 10.72 -6.48
N LEU A 123 20.53 10.96 -6.51
CA LEU A 123 21.16 12.00 -7.32
C LEU A 123 21.78 11.36 -8.57
N ASP A 124 21.73 12.08 -9.68
CA ASP A 124 22.50 11.72 -10.86
C ASP A 124 24.00 11.75 -10.52
N PRO A 125 24.77 10.70 -10.83
CA PRO A 125 26.17 10.60 -10.42
C PRO A 125 27.09 11.62 -11.14
N ASN A 126 26.67 12.18 -12.28
CA ASN A 126 27.46 13.13 -13.05
C ASN A 126 27.10 14.58 -12.72
N THR A 127 25.83 14.87 -12.49
CA THR A 127 25.38 16.25 -12.20
C THR A 127 25.20 16.53 -10.72
N LEU A 128 25.12 15.50 -9.87
CA LEU A 128 24.76 15.58 -8.44
C LEU A 128 23.39 16.24 -8.19
N GLU A 129 22.54 16.28 -9.21
CA GLU A 129 21.18 16.82 -9.13
C GLU A 129 20.18 15.68 -8.95
N PRO A 130 19.04 15.92 -8.26
CA PRO A 130 17.98 14.92 -8.13
C PRO A 130 17.36 14.58 -9.49
N ALA A 131 16.73 13.40 -9.57
CA ALA A 131 15.92 13.05 -10.72
C ALA A 131 14.85 14.14 -10.98
N PRO A 132 14.63 14.55 -12.24
CA PRO A 132 13.68 15.60 -12.55
C PRO A 132 12.26 15.13 -12.22
N VAL A 133 11.53 15.96 -11.47
CA VAL A 133 10.08 15.78 -11.26
C VAL A 133 9.38 16.42 -12.46
N LEU A 134 8.91 15.58 -13.38
CA LEU A 134 8.24 16.02 -14.61
C LEU A 134 6.72 16.02 -14.44
N GLY A 135 6.06 17.03 -15.00
CA GLY A 135 4.62 17.16 -14.89
C GLY A 135 4.15 17.34 -13.44
N ARG A 136 2.95 16.83 -13.13
CA ARG A 136 2.36 16.96 -11.79
C ARG A 136 2.90 15.89 -10.83
N GLN A 137 2.97 16.20 -9.54
CA GLN A 137 3.29 15.20 -8.51
C GLN A 137 2.04 14.40 -8.15
N ASN A 138 2.04 13.08 -8.37
CA ASN A 138 0.96 12.19 -7.95
C ASN A 138 1.35 11.46 -6.66
N ILE A 139 1.25 12.18 -5.55
CA ILE A 139 1.69 11.70 -4.23
C ILE A 139 0.54 11.33 -3.30
N HIS A 140 -0.68 11.77 -3.60
CA HIS A 140 -1.83 11.54 -2.74
C HIS A 140 -2.50 10.21 -3.10
N GLY A 141 -2.95 9.46 -2.09
CA GLY A 141 -3.69 8.20 -2.30
C GLY A 141 -2.90 7.09 -2.99
N ASN A 142 -1.56 7.18 -2.99
CA ASN A 142 -0.70 6.20 -3.63
C ASN A 142 -0.33 5.07 -2.65
N PHE A 143 -0.76 3.85 -2.98
CA PHE A 143 -0.51 2.70 -2.13
C PHE A 143 0.42 1.72 -2.83
N LYS A 144 1.18 0.99 -2.02
CA LYS A 144 1.91 -0.15 -2.52
C LYS A 144 0.91 -1.23 -2.95
N ALA A 145 1.12 -1.81 -4.13
CA ALA A 145 0.36 -2.97 -4.56
C ALA A 145 0.59 -4.13 -3.56
N PRO A 146 -0.48 -4.73 -3.00
CA PRO A 146 -0.33 -5.83 -2.04
C PRO A 146 0.13 -7.11 -2.76
N ASN A 147 0.77 -8.00 -2.01
CA ASN A 147 0.97 -9.38 -2.45
C ASN A 147 -0.39 -10.12 -2.42
N LEU A 148 -0.64 -10.98 -3.40
CA LEU A 148 -1.87 -11.77 -3.52
C LEU A 148 -1.75 -13.21 -2.99
N ARG A 149 -0.61 -13.59 -2.40
CA ARG A 149 -0.43 -14.90 -1.77
C ARG A 149 -1.32 -15.01 -0.53
N ASN A 150 -2.02 -16.13 -0.41
CA ASN A 150 -3.01 -16.39 0.65
C ASN A 150 -4.14 -15.36 0.71
N VAL A 151 -4.39 -14.60 -0.38
CA VAL A 151 -5.31 -13.47 -0.36
C VAL A 151 -6.72 -13.85 0.09
N LYS A 152 -7.15 -15.10 -0.12
CA LYS A 152 -8.40 -15.65 0.42
C LYS A 152 -8.62 -15.36 1.91
N TYR A 153 -7.55 -15.35 2.70
CA TYR A 153 -7.59 -15.31 4.16
C TYR A 153 -7.14 -13.97 4.75
N THR A 154 -7.02 -12.93 3.92
CA THR A 154 -6.54 -11.60 4.34
C THR A 154 -7.61 -10.52 4.16
N GLY A 155 -8.88 -10.90 4.21
CA GLY A 155 -9.99 -9.95 4.24
C GLY A 155 -10.06 -9.21 5.58
N PRO A 156 -10.71 -8.04 5.64
CA PRO A 156 -11.28 -7.33 4.51
C PRO A 156 -10.20 -6.70 3.62
N TYR A 157 -10.56 -6.39 2.37
CA TYR A 157 -9.68 -5.96 1.30
C TYR A 157 -9.66 -4.44 1.11
N PHE A 158 -8.68 -3.97 0.35
CA PHE A 158 -8.25 -2.57 0.22
C PHE A 158 -7.61 -2.02 1.50
N HIS A 159 -6.93 -0.87 1.38
CA HIS A 159 -6.21 -0.25 2.49
C HIS A 159 -7.14 0.18 3.64
N ASN A 160 -8.43 0.39 3.35
CA ASN A 160 -9.45 0.83 4.28
C ASN A 160 -10.46 -0.27 4.66
N GLY A 161 -10.28 -1.52 4.18
CA GLY A 161 -11.18 -2.64 4.50
C GLY A 161 -12.59 -2.54 3.89
N ASP A 162 -12.79 -1.79 2.80
CA ASP A 162 -14.10 -1.51 2.22
C ASP A 162 -14.77 -2.72 1.53
N SER A 163 -14.05 -3.81 1.29
CA SER A 163 -14.61 -5.02 0.66
C SER A 163 -14.36 -6.25 1.50
N ALA A 164 -15.41 -7.01 1.78
CA ALA A 164 -15.35 -8.20 2.60
C ALA A 164 -14.91 -9.46 1.82
N THR A 165 -15.19 -9.52 0.51
CA THR A 165 -14.96 -10.73 -0.31
C THR A 165 -14.11 -10.45 -1.55
N LEU A 166 -13.47 -11.50 -2.08
CA LEU A 166 -12.70 -11.41 -3.32
C LEU A 166 -13.59 -11.08 -4.53
N ARG A 167 -14.85 -11.56 -4.53
CA ARG A 167 -15.84 -11.20 -5.55
C ARG A 167 -16.01 -9.69 -5.65
N GLN A 168 -16.24 -9.02 -4.51
CA GLN A 168 -16.41 -7.56 -4.47
C GLN A 168 -15.19 -6.82 -5.05
N VAL A 169 -13.97 -7.28 -4.71
CA VAL A 169 -12.73 -6.70 -5.25
C VAL A 169 -12.63 -6.88 -6.75
N VAL A 170 -12.87 -8.08 -7.27
CA VAL A 170 -12.81 -8.34 -8.71
C VAL A 170 -13.85 -7.49 -9.44
N GLU A 171 -15.10 -7.53 -9.00
CA GLU A 171 -16.20 -6.75 -9.59
C GLU A 171 -15.94 -5.24 -9.54
N PHE A 172 -15.26 -4.74 -8.51
CA PHE A 172 -14.84 -3.35 -8.42
C PHE A 172 -13.92 -2.97 -9.59
N TYR A 173 -12.92 -3.78 -9.89
CA TYR A 173 -12.02 -3.52 -11.01
C TYR A 173 -12.64 -3.82 -12.37
N THR A 174 -13.58 -4.78 -12.49
CA THR A 174 -14.24 -5.07 -13.79
C THR A 174 -14.96 -3.84 -14.35
N ARG A 175 -15.61 -3.05 -13.48
CA ARG A 175 -16.28 -1.81 -13.88
C ARG A 175 -15.36 -0.59 -13.97
N GLY A 176 -14.12 -0.69 -13.50
CA GLY A 176 -13.13 0.41 -13.52
C GLY A 176 -13.15 1.26 -12.24
N GLY A 177 -13.59 0.70 -11.12
CA GLY A 177 -13.73 1.40 -9.84
C GLY A 177 -15.08 2.12 -9.69
N ASN A 178 -15.23 2.87 -8.59
CA ASN A 178 -16.50 3.50 -8.21
C ASN A 178 -16.52 5.04 -8.40
N PHE A 179 -15.38 5.66 -8.70
CA PHE A 179 -15.23 7.13 -8.71
C PHE A 179 -14.63 7.72 -10.00
N PRO A 180 -14.98 7.23 -11.21
CA PRO A 180 -14.30 7.63 -12.45
C PRO A 180 -14.39 9.14 -12.74
N ASN A 181 -15.51 9.78 -12.40
CA ASN A 181 -15.71 11.21 -12.65
C ASN A 181 -15.04 12.09 -11.58
N THR A 182 -15.16 11.71 -10.30
CA THR A 182 -14.57 12.47 -9.18
C THR A 182 -13.05 12.49 -9.29
N ASN A 183 -12.47 11.41 -9.79
CA ASN A 183 -11.03 11.20 -9.83
C ASN A 183 -10.44 11.38 -11.23
N PHE A 184 -11.16 11.91 -12.21
CA PHE A 184 -10.78 11.89 -13.62
C PHE A 184 -9.34 12.40 -13.89
N HIS A 185 -8.93 13.49 -13.22
CA HIS A 185 -7.58 14.06 -13.35
C HIS A 185 -6.47 13.17 -12.75
N ASP A 186 -6.83 12.34 -11.77
CA ASP A 186 -5.94 11.43 -11.08
C ASP A 186 -6.06 9.98 -11.56
N LEU A 187 -7.05 9.67 -12.39
CA LEU A 187 -7.31 8.33 -12.91
C LEU A 187 -6.20 7.95 -13.88
N ASP A 188 -5.66 6.76 -13.73
CA ASP A 188 -4.73 6.19 -14.71
C ASP A 188 -5.46 5.99 -16.05
N VAL A 189 -4.79 6.31 -17.15
CA VAL A 189 -5.33 6.18 -18.52
C VAL A 189 -5.76 4.75 -18.85
N ASP A 190 -5.15 3.76 -18.21
CA ASP A 190 -5.43 2.34 -18.44
C ASP A 190 -6.61 1.82 -17.59
N ILE A 191 -7.22 2.66 -16.74
CA ILE A 191 -8.38 2.29 -15.91
C ILE A 191 -9.68 2.65 -16.61
N PHE A 192 -10.13 1.75 -17.48
CA PHE A 192 -11.42 1.85 -18.17
C PHE A 192 -12.26 0.58 -17.99
N GLY A 193 -12.03 -0.16 -16.90
CA GLY A 193 -12.62 -1.47 -16.60
C GLY A 193 -12.15 -2.58 -17.53
N ILE A 194 -12.30 -3.84 -17.12
CA ILE A 194 -11.66 -4.98 -17.80
C ILE A 194 -12.64 -5.55 -18.83
N PRO A 195 -12.45 -5.35 -20.16
CA PRO A 195 -13.48 -5.68 -21.15
C PRO A 195 -13.89 -7.16 -21.15
N GLY A 196 -12.94 -8.08 -20.96
CA GLY A 196 -13.21 -9.52 -20.89
C GLY A 196 -13.92 -10.00 -19.62
N LEU A 197 -14.07 -9.11 -18.63
CA LEU A 197 -14.79 -9.35 -17.38
C LEU A 197 -15.99 -8.40 -17.21
N ARG A 198 -16.17 -7.43 -18.11
CA ARG A 198 -17.31 -6.52 -18.06
C ARG A 198 -18.57 -7.29 -18.40
N PHE A 199 -19.63 -6.98 -17.66
CA PHE A 199 -20.97 -7.37 -18.01
C PHE A 199 -21.53 -6.38 -19.05
N PRO A 200 -21.58 -6.69 -20.34
CA PRO A 200 -22.81 -6.47 -21.06
C PRO A 200 -23.71 -7.65 -20.72
N GLU A 201 -24.99 -7.39 -20.51
CA GLU A 201 -26.06 -8.33 -20.13
C GLU A 201 -26.24 -9.55 -21.07
N PHE A 202 -25.29 -9.78 -22.00
CA PHE A 202 -25.37 -10.72 -23.12
C PHE A 202 -24.15 -11.66 -23.26
N VAL A 203 -23.16 -11.62 -22.36
CA VAL A 203 -21.97 -12.50 -22.44
C VAL A 203 -21.89 -13.42 -21.21
N PRO A 204 -22.51 -14.62 -21.25
CA PRO A 204 -22.46 -15.60 -20.16
C PRO A 204 -21.05 -15.92 -19.66
N SER A 205 -20.06 -15.91 -20.56
CA SER A 205 -18.67 -16.20 -20.21
C SER A 205 -18.04 -15.15 -19.28
N ALA A 206 -18.57 -13.91 -19.20
CA ALA A 206 -18.03 -12.91 -18.28
C ALA A 206 -18.23 -13.33 -16.80
N LYS A 207 -19.40 -13.88 -16.48
CA LYS A 207 -19.69 -14.39 -15.13
C LYS A 207 -18.77 -15.57 -14.77
N GLU A 208 -18.58 -16.48 -15.71
CA GLU A 208 -17.66 -17.62 -15.57
C GLU A 208 -16.22 -17.14 -15.39
N ASN A 209 -15.77 -16.17 -16.18
CA ASN A 209 -14.42 -15.61 -16.05
C ASN A 209 -14.18 -14.95 -14.67
N ILE A 210 -15.15 -14.20 -14.14
CA ILE A 210 -15.02 -13.62 -12.79
C ILE A 210 -14.98 -14.74 -11.74
N GLN A 211 -15.85 -15.75 -11.86
CA GLN A 211 -15.84 -16.92 -10.97
C GLN A 211 -14.47 -17.61 -10.99
N ASP A 212 -13.92 -17.86 -12.17
CA ASP A 212 -12.63 -18.54 -12.36
C ASP A 212 -11.47 -17.71 -11.84
N LEU A 213 -11.50 -16.38 -12.02
CA LEU A 213 -10.51 -15.50 -11.44
C LEU A 213 -10.55 -15.55 -9.91
N VAL A 214 -11.74 -15.48 -9.30
CA VAL A 214 -11.88 -15.60 -7.85
C VAL A 214 -11.45 -16.99 -7.38
N ASN A 215 -11.71 -18.06 -8.13
CA ASN A 215 -11.22 -19.41 -7.83
C ASN A 215 -9.69 -19.46 -7.87
N PHE A 216 -9.06 -18.87 -8.90
CA PHE A 216 -7.62 -18.80 -9.01
C PHE A 216 -6.99 -18.03 -7.84
N LEU A 217 -7.52 -16.86 -7.50
CA LEU A 217 -7.06 -16.07 -6.35
C LEU A 217 -7.25 -16.84 -5.03
N SER A 218 -8.37 -17.54 -4.89
CA SER A 218 -8.73 -18.24 -3.66
C SER A 218 -7.94 -19.52 -3.43
N HIS A 219 -7.65 -20.27 -4.49
CA HIS A 219 -7.08 -21.63 -4.42
C HIS A 219 -5.68 -21.69 -5.01
N GLY A 220 -5.45 -21.05 -6.16
CA GLY A 220 -4.17 -21.09 -6.87
C GLY A 220 -3.05 -20.31 -6.19
N LEU A 221 -3.38 -19.32 -5.37
CA LEU A 221 -2.41 -18.48 -4.65
C LEU A 221 -2.27 -18.84 -3.16
N THR A 222 -2.87 -19.95 -2.73
CA THR A 222 -2.95 -20.35 -1.32
C THR A 222 -1.91 -21.41 -0.99
N ASP A 223 -1.14 -21.18 0.07
CA ASP A 223 -0.22 -22.16 0.66
C ASP A 223 -0.92 -22.93 1.77
N GLU A 224 -1.20 -24.22 1.53
CA GLU A 224 -1.89 -25.05 2.51
C GLU A 224 -1.20 -25.11 3.87
N ARG A 225 0.12 -24.93 3.95
CA ARG A 225 0.82 -24.92 5.23
C ARG A 225 0.44 -23.71 6.08
N VAL A 226 0.14 -22.57 5.46
CA VAL A 226 -0.38 -21.39 6.17
C VAL A 226 -1.82 -21.66 6.60
N VAL A 227 -2.63 -22.24 5.72
CA VAL A 227 -4.04 -22.52 5.99
C VAL A 227 -4.24 -23.43 7.20
N TYR A 228 -3.37 -24.42 7.37
CA TYR A 228 -3.41 -25.36 8.48
C TYR A 228 -2.35 -25.06 9.55
N GLU A 229 -1.65 -23.92 9.50
CA GLU A 229 -0.59 -23.56 10.47
C GLU A 229 0.45 -24.69 10.69
N ARG A 230 0.86 -25.35 9.60
CA ARG A 230 1.92 -26.37 9.58
C ARG A 230 3.29 -25.71 9.56
N GLU A 231 4.33 -26.46 9.90
CA GLU A 231 5.71 -25.95 9.82
C GLU A 231 6.01 -25.26 8.46
N PRO A 232 6.65 -24.08 8.45
CA PRO A 232 7.22 -23.32 9.58
C PRO A 232 6.24 -22.31 10.22
N PHE A 233 4.94 -22.41 9.94
CA PHE A 233 3.89 -21.50 10.43
C PHE A 233 3.17 -22.03 11.67
N ASP A 234 3.67 -23.12 12.25
CA ASP A 234 3.25 -23.63 13.55
C ASP A 234 3.71 -22.69 14.68
N HIS A 235 3.10 -22.78 15.86
CA HIS A 235 3.38 -21.83 16.95
C HIS A 235 3.20 -22.44 18.34
N PRO A 236 3.96 -21.95 19.36
CA PRO A 236 3.77 -22.37 20.74
C PRO A 236 2.46 -21.82 21.32
N GLN A 237 2.09 -22.32 22.50
CA GLN A 237 1.03 -21.72 23.30
C GLN A 237 1.44 -20.33 23.78
N LEU A 238 0.51 -19.39 23.76
CA LEU A 238 0.69 -18.02 24.27
C LEU A 238 -0.46 -17.65 25.21
N PHE A 239 -0.15 -16.85 26.23
CA PHE A 239 -1.16 -16.18 27.05
C PHE A 239 -1.01 -14.68 26.83
N VAL A 240 -2.05 -14.04 26.29
CA VAL A 240 -2.05 -12.62 25.96
C VAL A 240 -3.02 -11.86 26.86
N PRO A 241 -2.65 -10.69 27.40
CA PRO A 241 -3.59 -9.83 28.11
C PRO A 241 -4.75 -9.42 27.19
N ASN A 242 -5.99 -9.54 27.67
CA ASN A 242 -7.21 -9.27 26.92
C ASN A 242 -8.19 -8.43 27.76
N GLY A 243 -7.72 -7.23 28.13
CA GLY A 243 -8.49 -6.29 28.95
C GLY A 243 -8.61 -6.71 30.41
N ALA A 244 -9.23 -5.84 31.21
CA ALA A 244 -9.46 -6.12 32.62
C ALA A 244 -10.81 -6.82 32.84
N PRO A 245 -10.90 -7.78 33.78
CA PRO A 245 -12.18 -8.40 34.11
C PRO A 245 -13.11 -7.42 34.84
N ASP A 246 -14.42 -7.56 34.65
CA ASP A 246 -15.44 -6.65 35.23
C ASP A 246 -15.34 -6.49 36.76
N HIS A 247 -14.86 -7.52 37.46
CA HIS A 247 -14.76 -7.56 38.91
C HIS A 247 -13.43 -7.03 39.47
N ASP A 248 -12.41 -6.83 38.63
CA ASP A 248 -11.12 -6.27 39.03
C ASP A 248 -10.47 -5.46 37.89
N PRO A 249 -10.71 -4.14 37.83
CA PRO A 249 -10.16 -3.29 36.79
C PRO A 249 -8.63 -3.10 36.90
N ASN A 250 -7.98 -3.58 37.95
CA ASN A 250 -6.52 -3.50 38.13
C ASN A 250 -5.78 -4.78 37.72
N ALA A 251 -6.50 -5.81 37.27
CA ALA A 251 -5.94 -7.06 36.78
C ALA A 251 -6.12 -7.19 35.26
N ASP A 252 -5.28 -8.01 34.61
CA ASP A 252 -5.47 -8.41 33.22
C ASP A 252 -6.15 -9.78 33.16
N ALA A 253 -7.23 -9.88 32.37
CA ALA A 253 -7.77 -11.15 31.95
C ALA A 253 -6.86 -11.75 30.86
N MET A 254 -6.36 -12.96 31.07
CA MET A 254 -5.46 -13.61 30.12
C MET A 254 -6.25 -14.47 29.13
N LEU A 255 -6.08 -14.22 27.83
CA LEU A 255 -6.59 -15.07 26.76
C LEU A 255 -5.52 -16.11 26.40
N GLU A 256 -5.88 -17.38 26.47
CA GLU A 256 -5.03 -18.47 25.99
C GLU A 256 -5.16 -18.63 24.48
N VAL A 257 -4.04 -18.61 23.79
CA VAL A 257 -3.87 -19.02 22.40
C VAL A 257 -3.19 -20.39 22.42
N PRO A 258 -3.88 -21.50 22.08
CA PRO A 258 -3.35 -22.85 22.21
C PRO A 258 -2.20 -23.10 21.23
N ALA A 259 -1.27 -24.01 21.57
CA ALA A 259 -0.20 -24.39 20.66
C ALA A 259 -0.74 -25.09 19.41
N VAL A 260 -0.11 -24.82 18.26
CA VAL A 260 -0.22 -25.63 17.04
C VAL A 260 1.14 -26.25 16.79
N GLY A 261 1.24 -27.59 16.86
CA GLY A 261 2.50 -28.27 16.59
C GLY A 261 2.79 -28.39 15.10
N LYS A 262 4.00 -28.83 14.73
CA LYS A 262 4.48 -28.95 13.33
C LYS A 262 3.53 -29.56 12.30
N PHE A 263 2.63 -30.45 12.72
CA PHE A 263 1.65 -31.11 11.86
C PHE A 263 0.44 -30.22 11.50
N GLY A 264 0.33 -29.05 12.14
CA GLY A 264 -0.74 -28.09 11.93
C GLY A 264 -2.06 -28.47 12.61
N ARG A 265 -3.07 -27.65 12.35
CA ARG A 265 -4.47 -27.90 12.70
C ARG A 265 -5.10 -28.93 11.78
N THR A 266 -6.19 -29.56 12.24
CA THR A 266 -7.07 -30.40 11.41
C THR A 266 -8.10 -29.59 10.62
N THR A 267 -8.41 -28.38 11.08
CA THR A 267 -9.33 -27.44 10.44
C THR A 267 -8.58 -26.26 9.84
N PRO A 268 -8.94 -25.79 8.65
CA PRO A 268 -8.33 -24.60 8.06
C PRO A 268 -8.68 -23.35 8.86
N ILE A 269 -7.85 -22.31 8.77
CA ILE A 269 -8.23 -20.96 9.20
C ILE A 269 -9.45 -20.47 8.40
N SER A 270 -10.25 -19.60 9.01
CA SER A 270 -11.44 -19.02 8.41
C SER A 270 -11.12 -17.81 7.54
N THR A 271 -12.02 -17.54 6.57
CA THR A 271 -12.06 -16.27 5.87
C THR A 271 -12.62 -15.17 6.76
N PHE A 272 -12.52 -13.92 6.34
CA PHE A 272 -13.12 -12.80 7.06
C PHE A 272 -14.63 -13.03 7.26
N LEU A 273 -15.05 -13.07 8.53
CA LEU A 273 -16.43 -13.38 8.94
C LEU A 273 -17.01 -14.69 8.37
N ASP A 274 -16.15 -15.68 8.09
CA ASP A 274 -16.52 -16.96 7.47
C ASP A 274 -17.23 -16.83 6.11
N LEU A 275 -17.04 -15.70 5.41
CA LEU A 275 -17.69 -15.42 4.14
C LEU A 275 -17.09 -16.24 3.00
N ASP A 276 -17.94 -16.72 2.10
CA ASP A 276 -17.51 -17.32 0.83
C ASP A 276 -16.88 -16.23 -0.06
N PRO A 277 -15.62 -16.40 -0.52
CA PRO A 277 -14.96 -15.45 -1.41
C PRO A 277 -15.74 -15.11 -2.69
N GLN A 278 -16.64 -15.99 -3.14
CA GLN A 278 -17.46 -15.81 -4.34
C GLN A 278 -18.73 -14.99 -4.11
N THR A 279 -19.10 -14.73 -2.86
CA THR A 279 -20.30 -13.97 -2.50
C THR A 279 -20.04 -12.47 -2.68
N PRO A 280 -20.85 -11.74 -3.46
CA PRO A 280 -20.72 -10.30 -3.62
C PRO A 280 -21.18 -9.50 -2.39
#